data_AF-A0A2T2RCJ7-F1
#
_entry.id   AF-A0A2T2RCJ7-F1
#
_cell.length_a   1.000
_cell.length_b   1.000
_cell.length_c   1.000
_cell.angle_alpha   90.00
_cell.angle_beta   90.00
_cell.angle_gamma   90.00
#
_symmetry.space_group_name_H-M   'P 1'
#
loop_
_entity.id
_entity.type
_entity.pdbx_description
1 polymer ?
#
loop_
_entity_poly.entity_id
_entity_poly.type
_entity_poly.pdbx_seq_one_letter_code
_entity_poly.pdbx_strand_id
1 'polypeptide(L)'
;MRTRYERWSGTQQPLAEGVDAGEVLDDLGDDLLSGTEPDRALSQLLQRGAGDRPGLDELRRRVEQARRRELARLGVGDALAEVAAELDDIAAASSTMPPTTSPGA
;
A
#
# COMPACT_ATOMS: atom_id res chain seq x y z
N MET A 1 -4.80 16.35 11.50
CA MET A 1 -3.48 16.77 12.02
C MET A 1 -2.52 16.93 10.86
N ARG A 2 -1.79 18.04 10.77
CA ARG A 2 -0.75 18.27 9.75
C ARG A 2 0.60 17.97 10.39
N THR A 3 1.25 16.87 10.01
CA THR A 3 2.59 16.54 10.48
C THR A 3 3.59 17.44 9.76
N ARG A 4 4.39 18.19 10.51
CA ARG A 4 5.45 19.06 9.98
C ARG A 4 6.79 18.42 10.33
N TYR A 5 7.61 18.15 9.32
CA TYR A 5 8.97 17.65 9.52
C TYR A 5 9.88 18.85 9.82
N GLU A 6 10.49 18.85 11.00
CA GLU A 6 11.48 19.84 11.42
C GLU A 6 12.82 19.14 11.70
N ARG A 7 13.92 19.87 11.55
CA ARG A 7 15.24 19.35 11.93
C ARG A 7 15.24 19.05 13.43
N TRP A 8 15.74 17.88 13.81
CA TRP A 8 15.92 17.49 15.21
C TRP A 8 16.87 18.48 15.93
N SER A 9 16.36 19.15 16.96
CA SER A 9 17.13 20.03 17.86
C SER A 9 17.35 19.43 19.25
N GLY A 10 16.91 18.20 19.49
CA GLY A 10 17.07 17.50 20.78
C GLY A 10 16.11 17.95 21.88
N THR A 11 15.33 19.01 21.64
CA THR A 11 14.29 19.51 22.55
C THR A 11 12.89 19.08 22.11
N GLN A 12 12.75 18.50 20.92
CA GLN A 12 11.51 17.92 20.46
C GLN A 12 11.15 16.72 21.33
N GLN A 13 9.86 16.57 21.62
CA GLN A 13 9.34 15.31 22.14
C GLN A 13 9.51 14.25 21.03
N PRO A 14 10.39 13.23 21.21
CA PRO A 14 10.75 12.27 20.16
C PRO A 14 9.56 11.41 19.74
N LEU A 15 8.65 11.20 20.66
CA LEU A 15 7.51 10.33 20.52
C LEU A 15 6.25 11.20 20.54
N ALA A 16 5.38 10.99 19.54
CA ALA A 16 4.11 11.68 19.48
C ALA A 16 3.28 11.37 20.74
N GLU A 17 2.38 12.29 21.10
CA GLU A 17 1.49 12.13 22.25
C GLU A 17 0.80 10.76 22.22
N GLY A 18 0.96 9.99 23.30
CA GLY A 18 0.44 8.63 23.46
C GLY A 18 1.38 7.49 23.03
N VAL A 19 2.61 7.76 22.58
CA VAL A 19 3.63 6.72 22.39
C VAL A 19 4.56 6.73 23.60
N ASP A 20 4.54 5.66 24.40
CA ASP A 20 5.47 5.48 25.51
C ASP A 20 6.76 4.79 25.03
N ALA A 21 7.91 5.35 25.40
CA ALA A 21 9.20 4.78 25.04
C ALA A 21 9.44 3.45 25.78
N GLY A 22 8.99 3.36 27.03
CA GLY A 22 9.16 2.17 27.86
C GLY A 22 8.44 0.97 27.25
N GLU A 23 7.14 1.12 26.98
CA GLU A 23 6.34 0.09 26.32
C GLU A 23 6.93 -0.38 24.98
N VAL A 24 7.39 0.56 24.14
CA VAL A 24 8.04 0.23 22.85
C VAL A 24 9.34 -0.54 23.04
N LEU A 25 10.12 -0.20 24.07
CA LEU A 25 11.36 -0.91 24.40
C LEU A 25 11.10 -2.29 25.00
N ASP A 26 10.04 -2.44 25.79
CA ASP A 26 9.60 -3.73 26.33
C ASP A 26 9.19 -4.68 25.20
N ASP A 27 8.41 -4.19 24.23
CA ASP A 27 8.00 -4.96 23.04
C ASP A 27 9.19 -5.37 22.15
N LEU A 28 10.28 -4.59 22.18
CA LEU A 28 11.52 -4.86 21.47
C LEU A 28 12.47 -5.78 22.26
N GLY A 29 12.32 -5.82 23.58
CA GLY A 29 13.23 -6.45 24.52
C GLY A 29 13.43 -7.94 24.23
N ASP A 30 12.35 -8.67 23.95
CA ASP A 30 12.41 -10.10 23.63
C ASP A 30 13.29 -10.37 22.40
N ASP A 31 13.12 -9.57 21.34
CA ASP A 31 13.90 -9.72 20.11
C ASP A 31 15.38 -9.40 20.35
N LEU A 32 15.68 -8.32 21.07
CA LEU A 32 17.06 -7.94 21.40
C LEU A 32 17.75 -8.99 22.28
N LEU A 33 17.05 -9.50 23.31
CA LEU A 33 17.56 -10.52 24.22
C LEU A 33 17.74 -11.88 23.52
N SER A 34 16.99 -12.14 22.45
CA SER A 34 17.19 -13.31 21.58
C SER A 34 18.42 -13.20 20.67
N GLY A 35 19.11 -12.04 20.67
CA GLY A 35 20.26 -11.76 19.82
C GLY A 35 19.88 -11.22 18.44
N THR A 36 18.65 -10.73 18.26
CA THR A 36 18.26 -10.05 17.03
C THR A 36 18.92 -8.69 16.94
N GLU A 37 19.47 -8.36 15.77
CA GLU A 37 20.02 -7.04 15.47
C GLU A 37 18.97 -5.93 15.70
N PRO A 38 19.32 -4.80 16.35
CA PRO A 38 18.35 -3.76 16.71
C PRO A 38 17.51 -3.23 15.55
N ASP A 39 18.12 -3.00 14.40
CA ASP A 39 17.44 -2.51 13.20
C ASP A 39 16.39 -3.51 12.69
N ARG A 40 16.68 -4.80 12.85
CA ARG A 40 15.80 -5.89 12.44
C ARG A 40 14.65 -6.07 13.42
N ALA A 41 14.91 -5.98 14.72
CA ALA A 41 13.87 -5.99 15.75
C ALA A 41 12.89 -4.81 15.53
N LEU A 42 13.42 -3.62 15.28
CA LEU A 42 12.60 -2.43 15.03
C LEU A 42 11.76 -2.58 13.76
N SER A 43 12.35 -3.12 12.69
CA SER A 43 11.63 -3.38 11.44
C SER A 43 10.47 -4.35 11.63
N GLN A 44 10.66 -5.40 12.43
CA GLN A 44 9.63 -6.37 12.78
C GLN A 44 8.53 -5.75 13.65
N LEU A 45 8.91 -4.97 14.67
CA LEU A 45 7.97 -4.22 15.50
C LEU A 45 7.09 -3.30 14.66
N LEU A 46 7.67 -2.55 13.72
CA LEU A 46 6.91 -1.66 12.84
C LEU A 46 5.98 -2.42 11.89
N GLN A 47 6.38 -3.60 11.40
CA GLN A 47 5.53 -4.43 10.53
C GLN A 47 4.35 -5.03 11.29
N ARG A 48 4.60 -5.62 12.47
CA ARG A 48 3.60 -6.33 13.27
C ARG A 48 2.71 -5.40 14.11
N GLY A 49 3.26 -4.29 14.60
CA GLY A 49 2.63 -3.39 15.57
C GLY A 49 3.27 -3.49 16.96
N ALA A 50 2.85 -2.61 17.85
CA ALA A 50 3.32 -2.51 19.24
C ALA A 50 2.12 -2.20 20.15
N GLY A 51 1.96 -2.91 21.25
CA GLY A 51 0.77 -2.83 22.12
C GLY A 51 -0.56 -2.84 21.33
N ASP A 52 -1.40 -1.82 21.58
CA ASP A 52 -2.69 -1.63 20.90
C ASP A 52 -2.58 -0.98 19.50
N ARG A 53 -1.36 -0.69 19.03
CA ARG A 53 -1.14 0.05 17.77
C ARG A 53 -0.96 -0.92 16.60
N PRO A 54 -1.73 -0.75 15.51
CA PRO A 54 -1.60 -1.60 14.33
C PRO A 54 -0.24 -1.39 13.64
N GLY A 55 0.39 -2.48 13.24
CA GLY A 55 1.58 -2.45 12.40
C GLY A 55 1.31 -2.01 10.96
N LEU A 56 2.38 -1.78 10.22
CA LEU A 56 2.34 -1.36 8.81
C LEU A 56 1.56 -2.35 7.94
N ASP A 57 1.59 -3.64 8.25
CA ASP A 57 0.87 -4.65 7.48
C ASP A 57 -0.65 -4.49 7.63
N GLU A 58 -1.12 -4.23 8.85
CA GLU A 58 -2.53 -3.98 9.12
C GLU A 58 -2.98 -2.66 8.50
N LEU A 59 -2.16 -1.61 8.59
CA LEU A 59 -2.45 -0.33 7.95
C LEU A 59 -2.55 -0.46 6.43
N ARG A 60 -1.65 -1.22 5.79
CA ARG A 60 -1.70 -1.51 4.35
C ARG A 60 -2.98 -2.26 3.98
N ARG A 61 -3.37 -3.27 4.77
CA ARG A 61 -4.64 -3.99 4.57
C ARG A 61 -5.85 -3.05 4.64
N ARG A 62 -5.90 -2.14 5.61
CA ARG A 62 -6.99 -1.15 5.76
C ARG A 62 -7.05 -0.19 4.59
N VAL A 63 -5.91 0.30 4.12
CA VAL A 63 -5.83 1.18 2.93
C VAL A 63 -6.36 0.46 1.70
N GLU A 64 -5.94 -0.78 1.46
CA GLU A 64 -6.42 -1.56 0.31
C GLU A 64 -7.93 -1.84 0.40
N GLN A 65 -8.45 -2.16 1.59
CA GLN A 65 -9.89 -2.32 1.80
C GLN A 65 -10.66 -1.01 1.56
N ALA A 66 -10.13 0.12 2.01
CA ALA A 66 -10.72 1.43 1.74
C ALA A 66 -10.72 1.74 0.24
N ARG A 67 -9.61 1.48 -0.45
CA ARG A 67 -9.48 1.63 -1.90
C ARG A 67 -10.51 0.81 -2.66
N ARG A 68 -10.65 -0.48 -2.34
CA ARG A 68 -11.64 -1.36 -2.99
C ARG A 68 -13.07 -0.88 -2.79
N ARG A 69 -13.42 -0.46 -1.56
CA ARG A 69 -14.75 0.08 -1.27
C ARG A 69 -15.04 1.34 -2.08
N GLU A 70 -14.06 2.22 -2.22
CA GLU A 70 -14.22 3.46 -2.98
C GLU A 70 -14.35 3.20 -4.48
N LEU A 71 -13.54 2.30 -5.04
CA LEU A 71 -13.65 1.90 -6.45
C LEU A 71 -15.00 1.25 -6.77
N ALA A 72 -15.51 0.42 -5.86
CA ALA A 72 -16.85 -0.17 -5.97
C ALA A 72 -17.95 0.90 -5.91
N ARG A 73 -17.83 1.86 -4.99
CA ARG A 73 -18.78 2.98 -4.84
C ARG A 73 -18.85 3.85 -6.10
N LEU A 74 -17.72 4.05 -6.76
CA LEU A 74 -17.60 4.86 -7.97
C LEU A 74 -17.93 4.09 -9.26
N GLY A 75 -18.23 2.78 -9.20
CA GLY A 75 -18.53 1.98 -10.38
C GLY A 75 -17.36 1.86 -11.37
N VAL A 76 -16.12 2.09 -10.91
CA VAL A 76 -14.93 2.10 -11.80
C VAL A 76 -14.71 0.73 -12.44
N GLY A 77 -15.04 -0.35 -11.72
CA GLY A 77 -14.95 -1.71 -12.26
C GLY A 77 -15.86 -1.92 -13.47
N ASP A 78 -17.11 -1.48 -13.36
CA ASP A 78 -18.12 -1.62 -14.42
C ASP A 78 -17.73 -0.76 -15.63
N ALA A 79 -17.32 0.49 -15.40
CA ALA A 79 -16.85 1.38 -16.45
C ALA A 79 -15.63 0.83 -17.21
N LEU A 80 -14.69 0.18 -16.51
CA LEU A 80 -13.55 -0.47 -17.16
C LEU A 80 -13.94 -1.72 -17.94
N ALA A 81 -14.93 -2.47 -17.47
CA ALA A 81 -15.46 -3.65 -18.18
C ALA A 81 -16.15 -3.24 -19.49
N GLU A 82 -16.94 -2.15 -19.48
CA GLU A 82 -17.55 -1.59 -20.69
C GLU A 82 -16.49 -1.17 -21.73
N VAL A 83 -15.44 -0.46 -21.29
CA VAL A 83 -14.33 -0.07 -22.18
C VAL A 83 -13.59 -1.29 -22.73
N ALA A 84 -13.36 -2.31 -21.92
CA ALA A 84 -12.69 -3.54 -22.37
C ALA A 84 -13.51 -4.26 -23.44
N ALA A 85 -14.83 -4.36 -23.27
CA ALA A 85 -15.72 -4.97 -24.26
C ALA A 85 -15.67 -4.23 -25.61
N GLU A 86 -15.73 -2.90 -25.59
CA GLU A 86 -15.64 -2.09 -26.81
C GLU A 86 -14.28 -2.27 -27.52
N LEU A 87 -13.19 -2.38 -26.75
CA LEU A 87 -11.85 -2.63 -27.31
C LEU A 87 -11.75 -4.03 -27.95
N ASP A 88 -12.34 -5.04 -27.34
CA ASP A 88 -12.37 -6.41 -27.89
C ASP A 88 -13.19 -6.47 -29.19
N ASP A 89 -14.31 -5.75 -29.27
CA ASP A 89 -15.13 -5.65 -30.48
C ASP A 89 -14.35 -4.98 -31.64
N ILE A 90 -13.63 -3.90 -31.35
CA ILE A 90 -12.76 -3.23 -32.33
C ILE A 90 -11.64 -4.17 -32.78
N ALA A 91 -11.00 -4.88 -31.86
CA ALA A 91 -9.93 -5.81 -32.17
C ALA A 91 -10.42 -6.95 -33.08
N ALA A 92 -11.59 -7.52 -32.80
CA ALA A 92 -12.23 -8.56 -33.61
C ALA A 92 -12.59 -8.06 -35.03
N ALA A 93 -13.11 -6.84 -35.13
CA ALA A 93 -13.40 -6.21 -36.41
C ALA A 93 -12.13 -5.98 -37.25
N SER A 94 -11.03 -5.56 -36.61
CA SER A 94 -9.75 -5.34 -37.29
C SER A 94 -9.08 -6.62 -37.80
N SER A 95 -9.31 -7.75 -37.13
CA SER A 95 -8.76 -9.06 -37.52
C SER A 95 -9.51 -9.73 -38.67
N THR A 96 -10.65 -9.19 -39.11
CA THR A 96 -11.52 -9.81 -40.14
C THR A 96 -11.37 -9.17 -41.53
N MET A 97 -10.35 -8.33 -41.76
CA MET A 97 -10.09 -7.80 -43.10
C MET A 97 -9.34 -8.85 -43.96
N PRO A 98 -9.85 -9.25 -45.16
CA PRO A 98 -9.14 -10.20 -46.02
C PRO A 98 -7.80 -9.59 -46.48
N PRO A 99 -6.78 -10.40 -46.84
CA PRO A 99 -5.52 -9.86 -47.33
C PRO A 99 -5.81 -8.98 -48.55
N THR A 100 -5.47 -7.70 -48.46
CA THR A 100 -5.43 -6.83 -49.63
C THR A 100 -4.26 -7.29 -50.48
N THR A 101 -4.51 -8.28 -51.35
CA THR A 101 -3.59 -8.62 -52.42
C THR A 101 -3.46 -7.39 -53.30
N SER A 102 -2.29 -6.76 -53.19
CA SER A 102 -1.74 -5.81 -54.13
C SER A 102 -1.86 -6.39 -55.56
N PRO A 103 -2.60 -5.76 -56.49
CA PRO A 103 -2.49 -6.15 -57.88
C PRO A 103 -1.24 -5.46 -58.44
N GLY A 104 -0.20 -6.25 -58.68
CA GLY A 104 0.86 -5.85 -59.58
C GLY A 104 0.30 -5.64 -60.99
N ALA A 105 0.60 -4.48 -61.56
CA ALA A 105 0.64 -4.20 -63.00
C ALA A 105 1.57 -3.00 -63.21
#